data_AF-A0A1M6G6F5-F1
#
_entry.id   AF-A0A1M6G6F5-F1
#
_cell.length_a   1.000
_cell.length_b   1.000
_cell.length_c   1.000
_cell.angle_alpha   90.00
_cell.angle_beta   90.00
_cell.angle_gamma   90.00
#
_symmetry.space_group_name_H-M   'P 1'
#
loop_
_entity.id
_entity.type
_entity.pdbx_description
1 polymer ?
#
loop_
_entity_poly.entity_id
_entity_poly.type
_entity_poly.pdbx_seq_one_letter_code
_entity_poly.pdbx_strand_id
1 'polypeptide(L)'
;LNRWLWWASHSRIKAFKELYLKIKRHREHILNAIRFGMSNARIEATNNKIKLIIRKAYGFRNIQNMLDMVYLVCSDLRIPLPNRKARSA
;
A
#
# COMPACT_ATOMS: atom_id res chain seq x y z
N LEU A 1 7.85 -4.29 21.68
CA LEU A 1 8.50 -4.74 20.43
C LEU A 1 9.94 -5.24 20.63
N ASN A 2 10.84 -4.46 21.25
CA ASN A 2 12.25 -4.84 21.39
C ASN A 2 12.48 -6.20 22.08
N ARG A 3 11.76 -6.50 23.18
CA ARG A 3 11.84 -7.79 23.88
C ARG A 3 11.49 -8.98 22.98
N TRP A 4 10.43 -8.85 22.19
CA TRP A 4 10.00 -9.91 21.27
C TRP A 4 11.00 -10.13 20.14
N LEU A 5 11.56 -9.04 19.57
CA LEU A 5 12.59 -9.14 18.52
C LEU A 5 13.83 -9.87 19.01
N TRP A 6 14.23 -9.65 20.27
CA TRP A 6 15.35 -10.36 20.89
C TRP A 6 15.07 -11.86 21.01
N TRP A 7 13.88 -12.28 21.46
CA TRP A 7 13.52 -13.71 21.47
C TRP A 7 13.44 -14.31 20.07
N ALA A 8 12.83 -13.59 19.12
CA ALA A 8 12.67 -14.06 17.75
C ALA A 8 14.02 -14.24 17.04
N SER A 9 15.02 -13.39 17.32
CA SER A 9 16.36 -13.53 16.74
C SER A 9 17.13 -14.73 17.29
N HIS A 10 16.91 -15.10 18.55
CA HIS A 10 17.54 -16.25 19.22
C HIS A 10 16.76 -17.55 19.07
N SER A 11 15.54 -17.50 18.51
CA SER A 11 14.77 -18.70 18.19
C SER A 11 15.50 -19.57 17.18
N ARG A 12 15.52 -20.89 17.40
CA ARG A 12 16.08 -21.87 16.45
C ARG A 12 15.11 -22.17 15.29
N ILE A 13 13.92 -21.57 15.28
CA ILE A 13 12.89 -21.77 14.26
C ILE A 13 13.13 -20.79 13.10
N LYS A 14 13.37 -21.32 11.90
CA LYS A 14 13.67 -20.52 10.69
C LYS A 14 12.60 -19.45 10.40
N ALA A 15 11.32 -19.81 10.47
CA ALA A 15 10.21 -18.88 10.24
C ALA A 15 10.24 -17.66 11.19
N PHE A 16 10.61 -17.85 12.46
CA PHE A 16 10.74 -16.76 13.42
C PHE A 16 11.93 -15.84 13.10
N LYS A 17 13.06 -16.41 12.69
CA LYS A 17 14.22 -15.61 12.26
C LYS A 17 13.90 -14.78 11.02
N GLU A 18 13.22 -15.35 10.03
CA GLU A 18 12.80 -14.64 8.82
C GLU A 18 11.83 -13.51 9.13
N LEU A 19 10.85 -13.76 10.01
CA LEU A 19 9.91 -12.75 10.47
C LEU A 19 10.62 -11.63 11.23
N TYR A 20 11.55 -11.96 12.13
CA TYR A 20 12.40 -10.99 12.81
C TYR A 20 13.16 -10.10 11.81
N LEU A 21 13.81 -10.69 10.81
CA LEU A 21 14.55 -9.95 9.79
C LEU A 21 13.62 -9.01 9.00
N LYS A 22 12.41 -9.45 8.67
CA LYS A 22 11.41 -8.62 7.99
C LYS A 22 10.95 -7.45 8.87
N ILE A 23 10.61 -7.70 10.13
CA ILE A 23 10.19 -6.64 11.06
C ILE A 23 11.34 -5.66 11.32
N LYS A 24 12.58 -6.16 11.45
CA LYS A 24 13.77 -5.30 11.63
C LYS A 24 13.96 -4.35 10.44
N ARG A 25 13.86 -4.86 9.20
CA ARG A 25 13.98 -4.04 7.98
C ARG A 25 12.90 -2.96 7.87
N HIS A 26 11.68 -3.23 8.34
CA HIS A 26 10.55 -2.30 8.23
C HIS A 26 10.15 -1.64 9.56
N ARG A 27 11.03 -1.67 10.57
CA ARG A 27 10.70 -1.26 11.94
C ARG A 27 10.15 0.16 12.01
N GLU A 28 10.77 1.10 11.31
CA GLU A 28 10.32 2.49 11.30
C GLU A 28 8.94 2.65 10.68
N HIS A 29 8.69 2.02 9.53
CA HIS A 29 7.39 2.08 8.88
C HIS A 29 6.28 1.47 9.74
N ILE A 30 6.57 0.38 10.47
CA ILE A 30 5.63 -0.25 11.40
C ILE A 30 5.31 0.72 12.56
N LEU A 31 6.33 1.36 13.14
CA LEU A 31 6.13 2.33 14.22
C LEU A 31 5.35 3.56 13.73
N ASN A 32 5.63 4.04 12.52
CA ASN A 32 4.90 5.14 11.91
C ASN A 32 3.44 4.77 11.65
N ALA A 33 3.14 3.57 11.15
CA ALA A 33 1.78 3.11 10.93
C ALA A 33 0.97 3.10 12.24
N ILE A 34 1.58 2.66 13.34
CA ILE A 34 0.95 2.70 14.68
C ILE A 34 0.74 4.15 15.12
N ARG A 35 1.77 5.00 14.98
CA ARG A 35 1.72 6.41 15.40
C ARG A 35 0.65 7.22 14.66
N PHE A 36 0.48 6.98 13.37
CA PHE A 36 -0.53 7.65 12.54
C PHE A 36 -1.91 6.96 12.59
N GLY A 37 -2.08 5.90 13.40
CA GLY A 37 -3.34 5.17 13.49
C GLY A 37 -3.81 4.60 12.16
N MET A 38 -2.87 4.22 11.28
CA MET A 38 -3.19 3.72 9.94
C MET A 38 -3.92 2.37 10.07
N SER A 39 -5.22 2.39 9.80
CA SER A 39 -6.02 1.17 9.77
C SER A 39 -5.77 0.37 8.50
N ASN A 40 -5.53 -0.93 8.66
CA ASN A 40 -5.44 -1.87 7.54
C ASN A 40 -6.69 -1.83 6.65
N ALA A 41 -7.86 -1.51 7.21
CA ALA A 41 -9.11 -1.45 6.44
C ALA A 41 -9.03 -0.46 5.27
N ARG A 42 -8.41 0.71 5.46
CA ARG A 42 -8.25 1.71 4.38
C ARG A 42 -7.29 1.22 3.30
N ILE A 43 -6.21 0.54 3.71
CA ILE A 43 -5.20 -0.03 2.81
C ILE A 43 -5.84 -1.17 1.99
N GLU A 44 -6.60 -2.05 2.64
CA GLU A 44 -7.31 -3.16 2.00
C GLU A 44 -8.39 -2.67 1.04
N ALA A 45 -9.17 -1.66 1.42
CA ALA A 45 -10.16 -1.04 0.54
C ALA A 45 -9.50 -0.50 -0.73
N THR A 46 -8.37 0.19 -0.60
CA THR A 46 -7.59 0.70 -1.73
C THR A 46 -7.05 -0.43 -2.61
N ASN A 47 -6.48 -1.48 -2.01
CA ASN A 47 -5.98 -2.65 -2.73
C ASN A 47 -7.08 -3.38 -3.48
N ASN A 48 -8.28 -3.51 -2.90
CA ASN A 48 -9.44 -4.11 -3.56
C ASN A 48 -9.92 -3.26 -4.74
N LYS A 49 -9.89 -1.93 -4.60
CA LYS A 49 -10.21 -1.00 -5.70
C LYS A 49 -9.21 -1.12 -6.85
N ILE A 50 -7.91 -1.22 -6.57
CA ILE A 50 -6.87 -1.47 -7.59
C ILE A 50 -7.09 -2.81 -8.29
N LYS A 51 -7.34 -3.90 -7.54
CA LYS A 51 -7.66 -5.21 -8.12
C LYS A 51 -8.89 -5.14 -9.04
N LEU A 52 -9.91 -4.38 -8.65
CA LEU A 52 -11.10 -4.17 -9.48
C LEU A 52 -10.78 -3.43 -10.78
N ILE A 53 -9.94 -2.39 -10.74
CA ILE A 53 -9.47 -1.66 -11.94
C ILE A 53 -8.79 -2.63 -12.91
N ILE A 54 -7.87 -3.45 -12.40
CA ILE A 54 -7.13 -4.44 -13.22
C ILE A 54 -8.09 -5.46 -13.83
N ARG A 55 -9.06 -5.97 -13.06
CA ARG A 55 -10.07 -6.92 -13.55
C ARG A 55 -10.96 -6.31 -14.63
N LYS A 56 -11.41 -5.06 -14.45
CA LYS A 56 -12.23 -4.36 -15.43
C LYS A 56 -11.50 -4.08 -16.74
N ALA A 57 -10.19 -3.87 -16.68
CA ALA A 57 -9.35 -3.66 -17.86
C ALA A 57 -8.98 -4.98 -18.58
N TYR A 58 -9.30 -6.15 -17.99
CA TYR A 58 -8.81 -7.46 -18.45
C TYR A 58 -7.27 -7.56 -18.51
N GLY A 59 -6.61 -6.83 -17.60
CA GLY A 59 -5.16 -6.67 -17.59
C GLY A 59 -4.68 -5.44 -18.36
N PHE A 60 -3.45 -5.03 -18.10
CA PHE A 60 -2.81 -3.92 -18.79
C PHE A 60 -1.58 -4.43 -19.52
N ARG A 61 -1.40 -4.01 -20.78
CA ARG A 61 -0.19 -4.31 -21.55
C ARG A 61 1.06 -3.60 -21.00
N ASN A 62 0.87 -2.41 -20.42
CA ASN A 62 1.94 -1.60 -19.84
C ASN A 62 1.61 -1.24 -18.39
N ILE A 63 2.59 -1.37 -17.48
CA ILE A 63 2.47 -1.00 -16.09
C ILE A 63 2.18 0.50 -15.90
N GLN A 64 2.70 1.36 -16.78
CA GLN A 64 2.45 2.80 -16.71
C GLN A 64 0.96 3.11 -16.86
N ASN A 65 0.29 2.49 -17.85
CA ASN A 65 -1.15 2.66 -18.06
C ASN A 65 -1.96 2.18 -16.85
N MET A 66 -1.52 1.11 -16.18
CA MET A 66 -2.14 0.66 -14.93
C MET A 66 -1.99 1.72 -13.83
N LEU A 67 -0.78 2.27 -13.66
CA LEU A 67 -0.51 3.31 -12.68
C LEU A 67 -1.33 4.57 -12.96
N ASP A 68 -1.38 5.04 -14.19
CA ASP A 68 -2.16 6.21 -14.60
C ASP A 68 -3.65 6.03 -14.28
N MET A 69 -4.20 4.84 -14.54
CA MET A 69 -5.58 4.50 -14.18
C MET A 69 -5.78 4.44 -12.66
N VAL A 70 -4.83 3.91 -11.89
CA VAL A 70 -4.89 3.92 -10.43
C VAL A 70 -4.84 5.35 -9.91
N TYR A 71 -3.96 6.20 -10.43
CA TYR A 71 -3.90 7.61 -10.10
C TYR A 71 -5.23 8.31 -10.41
N LEU A 72 -5.76 8.14 -11.62
CA LEU A 72 -7.02 8.77 -12.03
C LEU A 72 -8.23 8.38 -11.15
N VAL A 73 -8.25 7.17 -10.59
CA VAL A 73 -9.42 6.63 -9.87
C VAL A 73 -9.25 6.65 -8.34
N CYS A 74 -8.03 6.53 -7.83
CA CYS A 74 -7.73 6.41 -6.39
C CYS A 74 -7.07 7.66 -5.80
N SER A 75 -6.63 8.63 -6.60
CA SER A 75 -6.10 9.90 -6.11
C SER A 75 -7.09 11.05 -6.35
N ASP A 76 -6.85 12.18 -5.68
CA ASP A 76 -7.61 13.42 -5.88
C ASP A 76 -7.01 14.28 -7.01
N LEU A 77 -6.51 13.64 -8.08
CA LEU A 77 -5.92 14.35 -9.21
C LEU A 77 -6.99 15.11 -9.98
N ARG A 78 -6.82 16.42 -10.06
CA ARG A 78 -7.65 17.31 -10.88
C ARG A 78 -7.08 17.36 -12.30
N ILE A 79 -7.70 16.61 -13.21
CA ILE A 79 -7.32 16.62 -14.62
C ILE A 79 -8.19 17.65 -15.36
N PRO A 80 -7.61 18.72 -15.93
CA PRO A 80 -8.36 19.66 -16.75
C PRO A 80 -8.72 18.98 -18.08
N LEU A 81 -10.02 18.79 -18.32
CA LEU A 81 -10.51 18.22 -19.57
C LEU A 81 -10.75 19.35 -20.58
N PRO A 82 -10.35 19.19 -21.87
CA PRO A 82 -10.39 20.26 -22.87
C PRO A 82 -11.76 20.94 -23.02
N ASN A 83 -12.85 20.22 -22.71
CA ASN A 83 -14.23 20.67 -22.89
C ASN A 83 -15.05 20.72 -21.59
N ARG A 84 -14.41 20.79 -20.41
CA ARG A 84 -15.14 20.97 -19.13
C ARG A 84 -14.51 22.07 -18.30
N LYS A 85 -15.34 22.98 -17.78
CA LYS A 85 -14.90 23.97 -16.78
C LYS A 85 -14.35 23.24 -15.56
N ALA A 86 -13.19 23.67 -15.07
CA ALA A 86 -12.59 23.10 -13.86
C ALA A 86 -13.59 23.21 -12.70
N ARG A 87 -13.79 22.11 -11.97
CA ARG A 87 -14.64 22.11 -10.78
C ARG A 87 -14.00 23.06 -9.75
N SER A 88 -14.73 24.09 -9.32
CA SER A 88 -14.28 25.01 -8.27
C SER A 88 -13.97 24.21 -7.01
N ALA A 89 -12.87 24.57 -6.34
CA ALA A 89 -12.37 23.90 -5.14
C ALA A 89 -13.34 24.02 -3.96
#